data_AF-A0A2E9EBG0-F1
#
_entry.id   AF-A0A2E9EBG0-F1
#
_cell.length_a   1.000
_cell.length_b   1.000
_cell.length_c   1.000
_cell.angle_alpha   90.00
_cell.angle_beta   90.00
_cell.angle_gamma   90.00
#
_symmetry.space_group_name_H-M   'P 1'
#
loop_
_entity.id
_entity.type
_entity.pdbx_description
1 polymer ?
#
loop_
_entity_poly.entity_id
_entity_poly.type
_entity_poly.pdbx_seq_one_letter_code
_entity_poly.pdbx_strand_id
1 'polypeptide(L)'
;MAVGNAAHFNGTQPWFPHFSEKGKRTQSSPGSRGLKMKLIPEHRQPTAWFLLAILLTIVGFIALSYTYKPNDRAFPLMVGYTAIPIILLDFLTLTKTKIGQKISVFFSAKTSEQIDQEADTTERGLGKELVVFLWMGLLVLGIYLFGFLPITPVFVFCWMKYRGAYSVRMSIYSAVSTLAFIYILFEVVLQYELYAGVLMEIFGT
;
A
#
# COMPACT_ATOMS: atom_id res chain seq x y z
N MET A 1 -30.14 -44.52 21.15
CA MET A 1 -30.05 -45.80 20.41
C MET A 1 -29.96 -45.48 18.93
N ALA A 2 -29.17 -46.28 18.18
CA ALA A 2 -28.64 -46.09 16.81
C ALA A 2 -27.48 -45.05 16.75
N VAL A 3 -26.18 -45.37 16.68
CA VAL A 3 -25.34 -46.45 16.09
C VAL A 3 -25.30 -46.44 14.55
N GLY A 4 -24.12 -46.07 14.03
CA GLY A 4 -23.63 -46.22 12.65
C GLY A 4 -22.33 -45.40 12.53
N ASN A 5 -21.14 -45.89 12.90
CA ASN A 5 -20.28 -46.91 12.25
C ASN A 5 -20.09 -46.59 10.75
N ALA A 6 -19.03 -45.89 10.36
CA ALA A 6 -17.65 -46.34 10.14
C ALA A 6 -17.37 -46.51 8.64
N ALA A 7 -16.46 -45.69 8.13
CA ALA A 7 -15.73 -45.97 6.89
C ALA A 7 -14.30 -45.46 7.06
N HIS A 8 -13.47 -46.39 7.52
CA HIS A 8 -12.01 -46.40 7.37
C HIS A 8 -11.67 -46.26 5.87
N PHE A 9 -10.85 -45.27 5.51
CA PHE A 9 -10.07 -45.33 4.27
C PHE A 9 -8.59 -45.25 4.63
N ASN A 10 -7.96 -46.41 4.58
CA ASN A 10 -6.54 -46.66 4.73
C ASN A 10 -5.91 -46.51 3.32
N GLY A 11 -5.08 -45.50 3.13
CA GLY A 11 -4.43 -45.19 1.85
C GLY A 11 -2.93 -45.05 2.05
N THR A 12 -2.24 -46.17 1.86
CA THR A 12 -0.79 -46.40 1.93
C THR A 12 0.02 -45.40 1.11
N GLN A 13 1.11 -44.91 1.72
CA GLN A 13 2.19 -44.21 1.04
C GLN A 13 3.02 -45.14 0.14
N PRO A 14 3.50 -44.64 -1.01
CA PRO A 14 4.76 -45.07 -1.63
C PRO A 14 5.78 -43.90 -1.59
N TRP A 15 6.83 -43.95 -0.78
CA TRP A 15 8.14 -44.58 -1.04
C TRP A 15 8.79 -44.18 -2.38
N PHE A 16 9.53 -43.06 -2.42
CA PHE A 16 10.63 -42.82 -3.38
C PHE A 16 11.63 -41.79 -2.82
N PRO A 17 12.90 -41.80 -3.28
CA PRO A 17 14.03 -41.99 -2.38
C PRO A 17 14.88 -40.74 -2.16
N HIS A 18 15.66 -40.84 -1.10
CA HIS A 18 16.74 -39.96 -0.68
C HIS A 18 17.82 -39.84 -1.77
N PHE A 19 17.79 -38.77 -2.57
CA PHE A 19 18.92 -38.43 -3.44
C PHE A 19 19.95 -37.60 -2.66
N SER A 20 20.97 -38.31 -2.17
CA SER A 20 22.25 -37.73 -1.73
C SER A 20 23.13 -37.55 -2.96
N GLU A 21 23.32 -36.30 -3.41
CA GLU A 21 24.35 -35.97 -4.37
C GLU A 21 25.42 -35.08 -3.74
N LYS A 22 26.39 -35.73 -3.10
CA LYS A 22 27.71 -35.16 -2.79
C LYS A 22 28.44 -34.94 -4.12
N GLY A 23 28.42 -33.71 -4.63
CA GLY A 23 29.05 -33.35 -5.90
C GLY A 23 29.90 -32.09 -5.83
N LYS A 24 31.19 -32.29 -5.48
CA LYS A 24 32.37 -31.50 -5.89
C LYS A 24 32.40 -30.00 -5.55
N ARG A 25 33.20 -29.71 -4.50
CA ARG A 25 33.93 -28.45 -4.34
C ARG A 25 34.82 -28.23 -5.58
N THR A 26 34.51 -27.22 -6.38
CA THR A 26 35.49 -26.51 -7.21
C THR A 26 35.72 -25.15 -6.61
N GLN A 27 36.84 -25.08 -5.89
CA GLN A 27 37.40 -23.91 -5.24
C GLN A 27 37.98 -23.00 -6.34
N SER A 28 37.15 -22.13 -6.93
CA SER A 28 37.60 -21.11 -7.88
C SER A 28 38.05 -19.85 -7.13
N SER A 29 39.37 -19.72 -7.00
CA SER A 29 40.20 -18.51 -6.95
C SER A 29 39.57 -17.19 -6.42
N PRO A 30 40.11 -16.58 -5.33
CA PRO A 30 39.73 -15.26 -4.88
C PRO A 30 40.40 -14.20 -5.77
N GLY A 31 39.83 -13.99 -6.96
CA GLY A 31 40.15 -12.86 -7.81
C GLY A 31 39.66 -11.58 -7.16
N SER A 32 40.62 -10.70 -6.87
CA SER A 32 40.52 -9.30 -6.42
C SER A 32 39.49 -8.48 -7.22
N ARG A 33 38.21 -8.65 -6.91
CA ARG A 33 37.15 -7.77 -7.37
C ARG A 33 37.06 -6.61 -6.40
N GLY A 34 37.54 -5.45 -6.83
CA GLY A 34 37.31 -4.18 -6.17
C GLY A 34 35.85 -4.11 -5.73
N LEU A 35 35.67 -4.10 -4.40
CA LEU A 35 34.38 -4.01 -3.73
C LEU A 35 33.79 -2.63 -4.06
N LYS A 36 33.19 -2.50 -5.25
CA LYS A 36 32.12 -1.53 -5.44
C LYS A 36 31.02 -1.98 -4.49
N MET A 37 31.09 -1.51 -3.25
CA MET A 37 29.97 -1.54 -2.31
C MET A 37 28.84 -0.73 -2.96
N LYS A 38 28.07 -1.37 -3.85
CA LYS A 38 26.78 -0.85 -4.25
C LYS A 38 25.95 -0.82 -2.96
N LEU A 39 25.76 0.39 -2.40
CA LEU A 39 24.98 0.62 -1.18
C LEU A 39 23.55 0.07 -1.28
N ILE A 40 23.04 -0.09 -2.50
CA ILE A 40 21.69 -0.60 -2.80
C ILE A 40 21.83 -1.88 -3.66
N PRO A 41 21.22 -3.01 -3.23
CA PRO A 41 21.21 -4.24 -4.03
C PRO A 41 20.51 -4.00 -5.37
N GLU A 42 21.03 -4.60 -6.45
CA GLU A 42 20.61 -4.34 -7.83
C GLU A 42 19.11 -4.57 -8.06
N HIS A 43 18.54 -5.59 -7.42
CA HIS A 43 17.11 -5.90 -7.46
C HIS A 43 16.20 -4.80 -6.86
N ARG A 44 16.72 -3.94 -5.96
CA ARG A 44 15.93 -2.87 -5.30
C ARG A 44 16.13 -1.48 -5.89
N GLN A 45 16.95 -1.35 -6.94
CA GLN A 45 17.14 -0.08 -7.65
C GLN A 45 15.85 0.54 -8.21
N PRO A 46 14.90 -0.20 -8.82
CA PRO A 46 13.67 0.42 -9.33
C PRO A 46 12.83 1.05 -8.20
N THR A 47 12.74 0.38 -7.04
CA THR A 47 12.03 0.92 -5.86
C THR A 47 12.69 2.20 -5.34
N ALA A 48 14.02 2.27 -5.32
CA ALA A 48 14.74 3.48 -4.91
C ALA A 48 14.50 4.66 -5.87
N TRP A 49 14.50 4.41 -7.19
CA TRP A 49 14.16 5.43 -8.18
C TRP A 49 12.71 5.90 -8.06
N PHE A 50 11.78 4.97 -7.80
CA PHE A 50 10.38 5.30 -7.57
C PHE A 50 10.19 6.18 -6.32
N LEU A 51 10.83 5.84 -5.19
CA LEU A 51 10.78 6.68 -3.99
C LEU A 51 11.40 8.07 -4.24
N LEU A 52 12.50 8.13 -5.00
CA LEU A 52 13.12 9.41 -5.35
C LEU A 52 12.19 10.25 -6.24
N ALA A 53 11.50 9.64 -7.19
CA ALA A 53 10.51 10.32 -8.03
C ALA A 53 9.32 10.84 -7.21
N ILE A 54 8.81 10.06 -6.26
CA ILE A 54 7.77 10.51 -5.32
C ILE A 54 8.29 11.67 -4.47
N LEU A 55 9.50 11.56 -3.90
CA LEU A 55 10.09 12.61 -3.08
C LEU A 55 10.19 13.93 -3.86
N LEU A 56 10.70 13.90 -5.09
CA LEU A 56 10.75 15.07 -5.97
C LEU A 56 9.36 15.63 -6.25
N THR A 57 8.37 14.76 -6.48
CA THR A 57 6.98 15.17 -6.68
C THR A 57 6.43 15.90 -5.45
N ILE A 58 6.69 15.40 -4.24
CA ILE A 58 6.24 16.04 -3.00
C ILE A 58 6.94 17.37 -2.77
N VAL A 59 8.25 17.46 -3.01
CA VAL A 59 8.99 18.73 -2.92
C VAL A 59 8.43 19.75 -3.93
N GLY A 60 8.16 19.32 -5.16
CA GLY A 60 7.50 20.15 -6.17
C GLY A 60 6.10 20.61 -5.73
N PHE A 61 5.32 19.71 -5.13
CA PHE A 61 3.99 20.04 -4.61
C PHE A 61 4.05 21.04 -3.45
N ILE A 62 5.00 20.91 -2.52
CA ILE A 62 5.25 21.89 -1.46
C ILE A 62 5.64 23.24 -2.05
N ALA A 63 6.53 23.25 -3.04
CA ALA A 63 6.95 24.48 -3.71
C ALA A 63 5.77 25.18 -4.41
N LEU A 64 4.93 24.44 -5.13
CA LEU A 64 3.71 24.95 -5.74
C LEU A 64 2.72 25.47 -4.69
N SER A 65 2.61 24.82 -3.53
CA SER A 65 1.71 25.22 -2.45
C SER A 65 2.01 26.61 -1.91
N TYR A 66 3.28 27.07 -1.98
CA TYR A 66 3.62 28.44 -1.58
C TYR A 66 3.02 29.52 -2.49
N THR A 67 2.59 29.16 -3.70
CA THR A 67 1.91 30.08 -4.62
C THR A 67 0.44 30.32 -4.28
N TYR A 68 -0.17 29.45 -3.45
CA TYR A 68 -1.55 29.59 -3.02
C TYR A 68 -1.71 30.60 -1.88
N LYS A 69 -2.96 31.04 -1.67
CA LYS A 69 -3.32 31.93 -0.57
C LYS A 69 -2.98 31.27 0.79
N PRO A 70 -2.71 32.07 1.84
CA PRO A 70 -2.32 31.54 3.15
C PRO A 70 -3.25 30.47 3.73
N ASN A 71 -4.57 30.62 3.54
CA ASN A 71 -5.55 29.68 4.06
C ASN A 71 -5.58 28.36 3.26
N ASP A 72 -5.39 28.43 1.94
CA ASP A 72 -5.52 27.27 1.05
C ASP A 72 -4.27 26.37 1.04
N ARG A 73 -3.11 26.90 1.43
CA ARG A 73 -1.84 26.16 1.45
C ARG A 73 -1.60 25.35 2.72
N ALA A 74 -2.37 25.56 3.79
CA ALA A 74 -2.15 24.88 5.07
C ALA A 74 -2.24 23.35 4.92
N PHE A 75 -3.25 22.87 4.18
CA PHE A 75 -3.46 21.44 3.95
C PHE A 75 -2.35 20.80 3.09
N PRO A 76 -2.04 21.31 1.88
CA PRO A 76 -0.92 20.81 1.09
C PRO A 76 0.43 20.79 1.83
N LEU A 77 0.71 21.83 2.62
CA LEU A 77 1.95 21.91 3.40
C LEU A 77 1.97 20.86 4.52
N MET A 78 0.88 20.67 5.27
CA MET A 78 0.81 19.61 6.28
C MET A 78 1.04 18.23 5.69
N VAL A 79 0.37 17.92 4.56
CA VAL A 79 0.56 16.63 3.87
C VAL A 79 2.01 16.48 3.39
N GLY A 80 2.57 17.51 2.75
CA GLY A 80 3.95 17.48 2.26
C GLY A 80 4.97 17.29 3.37
N TYR A 81 4.87 18.08 4.45
CA TYR A 81 5.78 17.97 5.59
C TYR A 81 5.66 16.67 6.36
N THR A 82 4.46 16.07 6.42
CA THR A 82 4.27 14.74 7.04
C THR A 82 4.82 13.63 6.15
N ALA A 83 4.71 13.76 4.83
CA ALA A 83 5.18 12.76 3.89
C ALA A 83 6.71 12.70 3.78
N ILE A 84 7.43 13.82 3.92
CA ILE A 84 8.90 13.85 3.89
C ILE A 84 9.53 12.84 4.88
N PRO A 85 9.26 12.89 6.20
CA PRO A 85 9.88 11.96 7.14
C PRO A 85 9.47 10.51 6.90
N ILE A 86 8.24 10.26 6.42
CA ILE A 86 7.79 8.90 6.05
C ILE A 86 8.61 8.36 4.88
N ILE A 87 8.79 9.15 3.81
CA ILE A 87 9.59 8.73 2.65
C ILE A 87 11.06 8.57 3.01
N LEU A 88 11.60 9.44 3.87
CA LEU A 88 12.96 9.28 4.37
C LEU A 88 13.11 7.98 5.17
N LEU A 89 12.12 7.64 5.98
CA LEU A 89 12.07 6.36 6.69
C LEU A 89 12.01 5.19 5.69
N ASP A 90 11.16 5.25 4.68
CA ASP A 90 11.10 4.23 3.62
C ASP A 90 12.45 4.08 2.91
N PHE A 91 13.10 5.19 2.57
CA PHE A 91 14.43 5.19 1.96
C PHE A 91 15.50 4.56 2.87
N LEU A 92 15.43 4.82 4.19
CA LEU A 92 16.30 4.17 5.18
C LEU A 92 16.05 2.66 5.28
N THR A 93 14.81 2.20 5.14
CA THR A 93 14.52 0.75 5.12
C THR A 93 15.02 0.04 3.87
N LEU A 94 15.12 0.74 2.73
CA LEU A 94 15.71 0.19 1.51
C LEU A 94 17.22 -0.01 1.63
N THR A 95 17.89 0.81 2.44
CA THR A 95 19.33 0.70 2.68
C THR A 95 19.59 -0.49 3.62
N LYS A 96 20.56 -1.36 3.30
CA LYS A 96 20.95 -2.53 4.14
C LYS A 96 21.64 -2.14 5.46
N THR A 97 21.25 -1.02 6.06
CA THR A 97 21.79 -0.52 7.32
C THR A 97 21.12 -1.26 8.47
N LYS A 98 21.87 -1.60 9.52
CA LYS A 98 21.35 -2.26 10.74
C LYS A 98 20.16 -1.53 11.39
N ILE A 99 20.04 -0.22 11.14
CA ILE A 99 18.94 0.65 11.60
C ILE A 99 17.67 0.40 10.77
N GLY A 100 17.78 0.35 9.44
CA GLY A 100 16.64 0.09 8.54
C GLY A 100 15.98 -1.26 8.78
N GLN A 101 16.78 -2.29 9.12
CA GLN A 101 16.27 -3.62 9.44
C GLN A 101 15.51 -3.69 10.78
N LYS A 102 15.88 -2.85 11.77
CA LYS A 102 15.13 -2.77 13.03
C LYS A 102 13.81 -2.02 12.86
N ILE A 103 13.84 -0.95 12.06
CA ILE A 103 12.65 -0.14 11.76
C ILE A 103 11.64 -0.95 10.95
N SER A 104 12.08 -1.69 9.92
CA SER A 104 11.17 -2.50 9.11
C SER A 104 10.51 -3.63 9.91
N VAL A 105 11.22 -4.26 10.84
CA VAL A 105 10.64 -5.27 11.74
C VAL A 105 9.65 -4.65 12.71
N PHE A 106 9.91 -3.44 13.22
CA PHE A 106 9.00 -2.74 14.13
C PHE A 106 7.70 -2.29 13.43
N PHE A 107 7.79 -1.75 12.22
CA PHE A 107 6.63 -1.22 11.49
C PHE A 107 5.86 -2.28 10.68
N SER A 108 6.53 -3.28 10.10
CA SER A 108 5.87 -4.25 9.20
C SER A 108 5.53 -5.59 9.86
N ALA A 109 5.98 -5.86 11.10
CA ALA A 109 5.82 -7.16 11.78
C ALA A 109 6.22 -8.40 10.93
N LYS A 110 6.96 -8.19 9.83
CA LYS A 110 7.41 -9.19 8.85
C LYS A 110 8.90 -8.99 8.59
N THR A 111 9.62 -10.08 8.32
CA THR A 111 11.06 -10.03 8.02
C THR A 111 11.28 -9.52 6.59
N SER A 112 12.37 -8.79 6.34
CA SER A 112 12.72 -8.25 5.01
C SER A 112 12.72 -9.29 3.88
N GLU A 113 12.92 -10.57 4.20
CA GLU A 113 12.96 -11.69 3.25
C GLU A 113 11.56 -12.14 2.82
N GLN A 114 10.56 -11.99 3.71
CA GLN A 114 9.14 -12.26 3.40
C GLN A 114 8.53 -11.18 2.52
N ILE A 115 8.97 -9.91 2.68
CA ILE A 115 8.51 -8.78 1.86
C ILE A 115 8.97 -8.96 0.41
N ASP A 116 10.22 -9.39 0.19
CA ASP A 116 10.76 -9.62 -1.16
C ASP A 116 10.04 -10.82 -1.84
N GLN A 117 9.70 -11.88 -1.10
CA GLN A 117 8.95 -13.03 -1.64
C GLN A 117 7.47 -12.73 -1.99
N GLU A 118 6.78 -11.90 -1.21
CA GLU A 118 5.40 -11.49 -1.52
C GLU A 118 5.34 -10.51 -2.71
N ALA A 119 6.37 -9.69 -2.91
CA ALA A 119 6.44 -8.75 -4.03
C ALA A 119 6.59 -9.46 -5.39
N ASP A 120 7.34 -10.57 -5.43
CA ASP A 120 7.64 -11.32 -6.67
C ASP A 120 6.54 -12.31 -7.10
N THR A 121 5.60 -12.65 -6.21
CA THR A 121 4.61 -13.73 -6.45
C THR A 121 3.26 -13.25 -6.97
N THR A 122 3.03 -11.94 -7.07
CA THR A 122 1.78 -11.42 -7.62
C THR A 122 1.86 -11.34 -9.15
N GLU A 123 1.48 -12.41 -9.85
CA GLU A 123 1.15 -12.32 -11.28
C GLU A 123 -0.04 -11.35 -11.46
N ARG A 124 0.27 -10.08 -11.75
CA ARG A 124 -0.72 -9.03 -12.00
C ARG A 124 -1.25 -9.19 -13.41
N GLY A 125 -2.33 -9.95 -13.56
CA GLY A 125 -3.09 -9.94 -14.80
C GLY A 125 -3.61 -8.53 -15.10
N LEU A 126 -3.36 -8.01 -16.31
CA LEU A 126 -3.77 -6.67 -16.76
C LEU A 126 -5.24 -6.34 -16.46
N GLY A 127 -6.14 -7.33 -16.51
CA GLY A 127 -7.54 -7.14 -16.16
C GLY A 127 -7.79 -6.76 -14.70
N LYS A 128 -7.00 -7.28 -13.76
CA LYS A 128 -7.13 -6.90 -12.33
C LYS A 128 -6.69 -5.47 -12.09
N GLU A 129 -5.67 -5.00 -12.83
CA GLU A 129 -5.20 -3.61 -12.74
C GLU A 129 -6.22 -2.66 -13.35
N LEU A 130 -6.78 -2.98 -14.53
CA LEU A 130 -7.82 -2.17 -15.17
C LEU A 130 -9.04 -1.96 -14.28
N VAL A 131 -9.45 -3.01 -13.54
CA VAL A 131 -10.54 -2.91 -12.57
C VAL A 131 -10.21 -1.90 -11.46
N VAL A 132 -8.98 -1.90 -10.94
CA VAL A 132 -8.57 -0.90 -9.92
C VAL A 132 -8.61 0.51 -10.51
N PHE A 133 -8.11 0.71 -11.74
CA PHE A 133 -8.19 1.99 -12.42
C PHE A 133 -9.64 2.46 -12.62
N LEU A 134 -10.55 1.55 -12.99
CA LEU A 134 -11.97 1.87 -13.16
C LEU A 134 -12.61 2.31 -11.83
N TRP A 135 -12.29 1.63 -10.72
CA TRP A 135 -12.76 2.04 -9.40
C TRP A 135 -12.21 3.41 -8.97
N MET A 136 -10.93 3.70 -9.25
CA MET A 136 -10.36 5.03 -9.01
C MET A 136 -11.05 6.10 -9.85
N GLY A 137 -11.30 5.82 -11.13
CA GLY A 137 -12.05 6.72 -12.02
C GLY A 137 -13.47 6.98 -11.52
N LEU A 138 -14.16 5.94 -11.02
CA LEU A 138 -15.50 6.06 -10.46
C LEU A 138 -15.51 6.86 -9.15
N LEU A 139 -14.49 6.74 -8.31
CA LEU A 139 -14.31 7.59 -7.14
C LEU A 139 -14.16 9.06 -7.53
N VAL A 140 -13.25 9.36 -8.47
CA VAL A 140 -13.00 10.74 -8.93
C VAL A 140 -14.28 11.33 -9.55
N LEU A 141 -14.95 10.56 -10.41
CA LEU A 141 -16.21 10.99 -11.02
C LEU A 141 -17.30 11.19 -9.98
N GLY A 142 -17.40 10.32 -8.99
CA GLY A 142 -18.34 10.45 -7.88
C GLY A 142 -18.09 11.74 -7.10
N ILE A 143 -16.84 11.99 -6.69
CA ILE A 143 -16.45 13.21 -5.95
C ILE A 143 -16.80 14.46 -6.76
N TYR A 144 -16.55 14.43 -8.07
CA TYR A 144 -16.89 15.54 -8.95
C TYR A 144 -18.41 15.81 -8.98
N LEU A 145 -19.23 14.76 -9.08
CA LEU A 145 -20.68 14.91 -9.21
C LEU A 145 -21.39 15.22 -7.88
N PHE A 146 -21.03 14.52 -6.80
CA PHE A 146 -21.78 14.53 -5.53
C PHE A 146 -20.98 15.11 -4.35
N GLY A 147 -19.72 15.46 -4.56
CA GLY A 147 -18.85 16.01 -3.54
C GLY A 147 -18.02 14.97 -2.80
N PHE A 148 -17.00 15.45 -2.10
CA PHE A 148 -16.02 14.58 -1.43
C PHE A 148 -16.59 13.84 -0.22
N LEU A 149 -17.40 14.54 0.57
CA LEU A 149 -17.87 14.08 1.88
C LEU A 149 -18.83 12.87 1.80
N PRO A 150 -19.86 12.83 0.93
CA PRO A 150 -20.73 11.65 0.83
C PRO A 150 -20.09 10.51 0.01
N ILE A 151 -19.23 10.81 -0.97
CA ILE A 151 -18.73 9.78 -1.90
C ILE A 151 -17.61 8.95 -1.29
N THR A 152 -16.71 9.55 -0.53
CA THR A 152 -15.61 8.82 0.10
C THR A 152 -16.08 7.64 0.97
N PRO A 153 -17.02 7.79 1.92
CA PRO A 153 -17.49 6.66 2.72
C PRO A 153 -18.27 5.62 1.90
N VAL A 154 -19.04 6.04 0.89
CA VAL A 154 -19.72 5.13 -0.05
C VAL A 154 -18.71 4.31 -0.83
N PHE A 155 -17.64 4.95 -1.32
CA PHE A 155 -16.56 4.28 -2.01
C PHE A 155 -15.85 3.29 -1.08
N VAL A 156 -15.49 3.67 0.14
CA VAL A 156 -14.86 2.77 1.13
C VAL A 156 -15.75 1.56 1.42
N PHE A 157 -17.05 1.78 1.61
CA PHE A 157 -18.02 0.70 1.79
C PHE A 157 -18.01 -0.27 0.60
N CYS A 158 -18.20 0.26 -0.61
CA CYS A 158 -18.23 -0.51 -1.85
C CYS A 158 -16.92 -1.28 -2.06
N TRP A 159 -15.79 -0.60 -1.88
CA TRP A 159 -14.47 -1.21 -2.03
C TRP A 159 -14.27 -2.36 -1.05
N MET A 160 -14.56 -2.16 0.23
CA MET A 160 -14.43 -3.22 1.24
C MET A 160 -15.38 -4.39 0.99
N LYS A 161 -16.61 -4.09 0.55
CA LYS A 161 -17.60 -5.13 0.27
C LYS A 161 -17.25 -5.96 -0.97
N TYR A 162 -16.87 -5.32 -2.08
CA TYR A 162 -16.67 -6.00 -3.36
C TYR A 162 -15.25 -6.53 -3.56
N ARG A 163 -14.22 -5.85 -3.03
CA ARG A 163 -12.81 -6.26 -3.18
C ARG A 163 -12.24 -6.88 -1.93
N GLY A 164 -12.63 -6.38 -0.76
CA GLY A 164 -12.11 -6.88 0.52
C GLY A 164 -12.79 -8.15 1.03
N ALA A 165 -13.89 -8.58 0.40
CA ALA A 165 -14.73 -9.71 0.85
C ALA A 165 -15.14 -9.62 2.33
N TYR A 166 -15.16 -8.41 2.90
CA TYR A 166 -15.51 -8.19 4.29
C TYR A 166 -17.02 -8.36 4.51
N SER A 167 -17.38 -8.71 5.75
CA SER A 167 -18.79 -8.75 6.16
C SER A 167 -19.42 -7.35 6.06
N VAL A 168 -20.71 -7.29 5.70
CA VAL A 168 -21.44 -6.02 5.54
C VAL A 168 -21.34 -5.14 6.79
N ARG A 169 -21.37 -5.76 7.98
CA ARG A 169 -21.23 -5.06 9.26
C ARG A 169 -19.89 -4.33 9.37
N MET A 170 -18.78 -5.00 9.05
CA MET A 170 -17.45 -4.37 9.07
C MET A 170 -17.35 -3.24 8.05
N SER A 171 -17.92 -3.41 6.86
CA SER A 171 -17.95 -2.37 5.83
C SER A 171 -18.75 -1.13 6.26
N ILE A 172 -19.85 -1.31 6.99
CA ILE A 172 -20.62 -0.17 7.54
C ILE A 172 -19.80 0.56 8.60
N TYR A 173 -19.18 -0.16 9.54
CA TYR A 173 -18.37 0.45 10.58
C TYR A 173 -17.19 1.24 10.01
N SER A 174 -16.51 0.71 8.99
CA SER A 174 -15.42 1.43 8.34
C SER A 174 -15.93 2.67 7.59
N ALA A 175 -17.03 2.58 6.86
CA ALA A 175 -17.60 3.71 6.14
C ALA A 175 -18.03 4.84 7.10
N VAL A 176 -18.72 4.51 8.20
CA VAL A 176 -19.11 5.48 9.23
C VAL A 176 -17.88 6.08 9.91
N SER A 177 -16.88 5.25 10.22
CA SER A 177 -15.61 5.72 10.81
C SER A 177 -14.87 6.67 9.87
N THR A 178 -14.79 6.34 8.57
CA THR A 178 -14.20 7.20 7.55
C THR A 178 -14.96 8.53 7.42
N LEU A 179 -16.29 8.50 7.41
CA LEU A 179 -17.10 9.72 7.38
C LEU A 179 -16.82 10.61 8.60
N ALA A 180 -16.86 10.04 9.81
CA ALA A 180 -16.59 10.76 11.05
C ALA A 180 -15.18 11.35 11.06
N PHE A 181 -14.18 10.56 10.64
CA PHE A 181 -12.79 11.01 10.56
C PHE A 181 -12.62 12.17 9.58
N ILE A 182 -13.15 12.05 8.37
CA ILE A 182 -13.08 13.11 7.35
C ILE A 182 -13.78 14.38 7.84
N TYR A 183 -14.97 14.26 8.40
CA TYR A 183 -15.73 15.38 8.96
C TYR A 183 -14.91 16.12 10.03
N ILE A 184 -14.39 15.39 11.02
CA ILE A 184 -13.57 15.98 12.07
C ILE A 184 -12.31 16.62 11.49
N LEU A 185 -11.60 15.92 10.60
CA LEU A 185 -10.34 16.40 10.05
C LEU A 185 -10.54 17.68 9.23
N PHE A 186 -11.51 17.71 8.32
CA PHE A 186 -11.68 18.82 7.40
C PHE A 186 -12.51 19.96 7.97
N GLU A 187 -13.62 19.67 8.64
CA GLU A 187 -14.51 20.72 9.13
C GLU A 187 -14.05 21.27 10.49
N VAL A 188 -13.62 20.40 11.42
CA VAL A 188 -13.26 20.82 12.78
C VAL A 188 -11.80 21.23 12.88
N VAL A 189 -10.87 20.40 12.39
CA VAL A 189 -9.43 20.65 12.56
C VAL A 189 -8.91 21.63 11.52
N LEU A 190 -9.31 21.47 10.25
CA LEU A 190 -8.82 22.31 9.15
C LEU A 190 -9.70 23.52 8.85
N GLN A 191 -10.94 23.55 9.35
CA GLN A 191 -11.93 24.59 9.03
C GLN A 191 -12.06 24.85 7.52
N TYR A 192 -12.05 23.78 6.74
CA TYR A 192 -12.04 23.82 5.28
C TYR A 192 -13.39 23.40 4.71
N GLU A 193 -13.95 24.20 3.81
CA GLU A 193 -15.18 23.85 3.09
C GLU A 193 -14.86 22.80 2.03
N LEU A 194 -15.35 21.57 2.25
CA LEU A 194 -15.15 20.50 1.27
C LEU A 194 -15.99 20.76 0.03
N TYR A 195 -15.44 20.39 -1.13
CA TYR A 195 -16.14 20.43 -2.39
C TYR A 195 -17.46 19.64 -2.32
N ALA A 196 -18.57 20.36 -2.51
CA ALA A 196 -19.93 19.83 -2.38
C ALA A 196 -20.42 19.05 -3.62
N GLY A 197 -19.74 19.21 -4.77
CA GLY A 197 -20.08 18.54 -6.01
C GLY A 197 -21.01 19.35 -6.91
N VAL A 198 -20.87 19.15 -8.22
CA VAL A 198 -21.62 19.89 -9.24
C VAL A 198 -23.14 19.71 -9.10
N LEU A 199 -23.62 18.50 -8.79
CA LEU A 199 -25.06 18.26 -8.69
C LEU A 199 -25.66 18.96 -7.47
N MET A 200 -24.96 18.96 -6.33
CA MET A 200 -25.44 19.64 -5.13
C MET A 200 -25.46 21.15 -5.31
N GLU A 201 -24.48 21.70 -6.03
CA GLU A 201 -24.46 23.14 -6.40
C GLU A 201 -25.63 23.52 -7.32
N ILE A 202 -25.98 22.67 -8.29
CA ILE A 202 -27.06 22.96 -9.25
C ILE A 202 -28.45 22.78 -8.64
N PHE A 203 -28.67 21.75 -7.81
CA PHE A 203 -29.97 21.46 -7.21
C PHE A 203 -30.20 22.12 -5.84
N GLY A 204 -29.15 22.71 -5.25
CA GLY A 204 -29.16 23.32 -3.93
C GLY A 204 -29.48 24.82 -3.88
N THR A 205 -29.69 25.48 -5.03
CA THR A 205 -30.24 26.85 -5.15
C THR A 205 -31.75 26.82 -5.40
#